data_AF-A0A2V5L3F4-F1
#
_entry.id   AF-A0A2V5L3F4-F1
#
_cell.length_a   1.000
_cell.length_b   1.000
_cell.length_c   1.000
_cell.angle_alpha   90.00
_cell.angle_beta   90.00
_cell.angle_gamma   90.00
#
_symmetry.space_group_name_H-M   'P 1'
#
loop_
_entity.id
_entity.type
_entity.pdbx_description
1 polymer ?
#
loop_
_entity_poly.entity_id
_entity_poly.type
_entity_poly.pdbx_seq_one_letter_code
_entity_poly.pdbx_strand_id
1 'polypeptide(L)' 'LGLRLITLHNLHFYLYLMNRARTEIERQSFDKFRRAFVAEYKTRDATTAA' A
#
# COMPACT_ATOMS: atom_id res chain seq x y z
N LEU A 1 -6.82 -19.64 -13.17
CA LEU A 1 -5.83 -19.54 -12.08
C LEU A 1 -5.46 -18.09 -11.71
N GLY A 2 -5.32 -17.18 -12.68
CA GLY A 2 -4.88 -15.79 -12.44
C GLY A 2 -5.69 -15.00 -11.41
N LEU A 3 -7.02 -15.13 -11.38
CA LEU A 3 -7.86 -14.44 -10.39
C LEU A 3 -7.53 -14.84 -8.93
N ARG A 4 -7.22 -16.12 -8.68
CA ARG A 4 -6.83 -16.58 -7.34
C ARG A 4 -5.50 -15.99 -6.90
N LEU A 5 -4.55 -15.88 -7.82
CA LEU A 5 -3.23 -15.29 -7.56
C LEU A 5 -3.34 -13.78 -7.30
N ILE A 6 -4.18 -13.08 -8.07
CA ILE A 6 -4.46 -11.65 -7.85
C ILE A 6 -5.09 -11.42 -6.48
N THR A 7 -6.10 -12.21 -6.11
CA THR A 7 -6.72 -12.10 -4.77
C THR A 7 -5.72 -12.34 -3.65
N LEU A 8 -4.86 -13.36 -3.77
CA LEU A 8 -3.84 -13.64 -2.77
C LEU A 8 -2.82 -12.51 -2.67
N HIS A 9 -2.34 -12.00 -3.81
CA HIS A 9 -1.43 -10.86 -3.85
C HIS A 9 -2.03 -9.62 -3.19
N ASN A 10 -3.29 -9.29 -3.52
CA ASN A 10 -3.99 -8.14 -2.95
C ASN A 10 -4.13 -8.28 -1.44
N LEU A 11 -4.56 -9.45 -0.96
CA LEU A 11 -4.73 -9.68 0.47
C LEU A 11 -3.39 -9.59 1.22
N HIS A 12 -2.33 -10.20 0.67
CA HIS A 12 -0.99 -10.11 1.23
C HIS A 12 -0.51 -8.64 1.31
N PHE A 13 -0.72 -7.86 0.25
CA PHE A 13 -0.40 -6.43 0.23
C PHE A 13 -1.15 -5.65 1.31
N TYR A 14 -2.48 -5.81 1.42
CA TYR A 14 -3.27 -5.10 2.44
C TYR A 14 -2.85 -5.48 3.86
N LEU A 15 -2.65 -6.76 4.14
CA LEU A 15 -2.21 -7.21 5.47
C LEU A 15 -0.83 -6.64 5.82
N TYR A 16 0.11 -6.67 4.88
CA TYR A 16 1.43 -6.08 5.06
C TYR A 16 1.36 -4.56 5.30
N LEU A 17 0.55 -3.85 4.51
CA LEU A 17 0.36 -2.41 4.63
C LEU A 17 -0.20 -2.03 6.01
N MET A 18 -1.24 -2.74 6.46
CA MET A 18 -1.87 -2.48 7.76
C MET A 18 -0.94 -2.82 8.94
N ASN A 19 -0.12 -3.87 8.80
CA ASN A 19 0.88 -4.22 9.81
C ASN A 19 1.91 -3.08 9.96
N ARG A 20 2.50 -2.60 8.84
CA ARG A 20 3.43 -1.46 8.88
C ARG A 20 2.78 -0.21 9.44
N ALA A 21 1.56 0.11 9.01
CA ALA A 21 0.83 1.25 9.54
C ALA A 21 0.70 1.18 11.07
N ARG A 22 0.34 0.02 11.62
CA ARG A 22 0.26 -0.20 13.07
C ARG A 22 1.60 0.04 13.76
N THR A 23 2.69 -0.55 13.27
CA THR A 23 4.03 -0.36 13.84
C THR A 23 4.45 1.10 13.87
N GLU A 24 4.14 1.86 12.81
CA GLU A 24 4.51 3.28 12.74
C GLU A 24 3.61 4.16 13.61
N ILE A 25 2.35 3.76 13.86
CA ILE A 25 1.48 4.41 14.85
C ILE A 25 2.04 4.21 16.26
N GLU A 26 2.40 2.97 16.62
CA GLU A 26 2.99 2.65 17.92
C GLU A 26 4.31 3.40 18.17
N ARG A 27 5.07 3.67 17.10
CA ARG A 27 6.32 4.44 17.14
C ARG A 27 6.14 5.96 17.03
N GLN A 28 4.90 6.45 16.97
CA GLN A 28 4.56 7.86 16.75
C GLN A 28 5.16 8.46 15.46
N SER A 29 5.51 7.61 14.48
CA SER A 29 6.14 7.97 13.20
C SER A 29 5.21 7.82 11.99
N PHE A 30 3.91 7.60 12.23
CA PHE A 30 2.92 7.36 11.18
C PHE A 30 2.84 8.46 10.11
N ASP A 31 2.98 9.75 10.47
CA ASP A 31 2.91 10.83 9.47
C ASP A 31 4.07 10.75 8.46
N LYS A 32 5.27 10.41 8.92
CA LYS A 32 6.44 10.19 8.04
C LYS A 32 6.20 9.00 7.11
N PHE A 33 5.72 7.89 7.67
CA PHE A 33 5.37 6.70 6.91
C PHE A 33 4.32 7.00 5.82
N ARG A 34 3.22 7.68 6.20
CA ARG A 34 2.14 8.05 5.28
C ARG A 34 2.64 8.92 4.13
N ARG A 35 3.46 9.95 4.41
CA ARG A 35 4.01 10.83 3.37
C ARG A 35 4.91 10.08 2.39
N ALA A 36 5.80 9.23 2.90
CA ALA A 36 6.67 8.42 2.06
C ALA A 36 5.85 7.44 1.20
N PHE A 37 4.87 6.76 1.82
CA PHE A 37 4.01 5.82 1.11
C PHE A 37 3.23 6.50 -0.02
N VAL A 38 2.59 7.66 0.23
CA VAL A 38 1.83 8.38 -0.81
C VAL A 38 2.73 8.90 -1.94
N ALA A 39 3.96 9.32 -1.64
CA ALA A 39 4.91 9.77 -2.65
C ALA A 39 5.34 8.65 -3.60
N GLU A 40 5.41 7.41 -3.11
CA GLU A 40 5.87 6.26 -3.87
C GLU A 40 4.72 5.42 -4.47
N TYR A 41 3.50 5.53 -3.91
CA TYR A 41 2.35 4.76 -4.35
C TYR A 41 1.84 5.25 -5.70
N LYS A 42 2.35 4.63 -6.77
CA LYS A 42 1.89 4.85 -8.14
C LYS A 42 0.55 4.16 -8.32
N THR A 43 -0.54 4.92 -8.36
CA THR A 43 -1.81 4.41 -8.88
C THR A 43 -1.61 4.06 -10.35
N ARG A 44 -2.04 2.85 -10.74
CA ARG A 44 -2.15 2.49 -12.15
C ARG A 44 -3.18 3.45 -12.74
N ASP A 45 -2.72 4.38 -13.58
CA ASP A 45 -3.47 5.44 -14.28
C ASP A 45 -3.78 6.75 -13.52
N ALA A 46 -2.77 7.63 -13.49
CA ALA A 46 -2.98 9.06 -13.76
C ALA A 46 -2.33 9.47 -15.12
N THR A 47 -1.98 8.51 -15.99
CA THR A 47 -1.24 8.75 -17.25
C THR A 47 -1.90 8.13 -18.49
N THR A 48 -3.18 7.77 -18.44
CA THR A 48 -3.93 7.41 -19.66
C THR A 48 -5.16 8.29 -19.79
N ALA A 49 -4.91 9.58 -20.05
CA ALA A 49 -5.87 10.52 -20.61
C ALA A 49 -5.12 11.42 -21.61
N ALA A 50 -4.88 10.89 -22.81
CA ALA A 50 -4.53 11.62 -24.01
C ALA A 50 -4.90 10.77 -25.22
#